data_AF-A0AB36Y1B3-F1
#
_entry.id   AF-A0AB36Y1B3-F1
#
_cell.length_a   1.000
_cell.length_b   1.000
_cell.length_c   1.000
_cell.angle_alpha   90.00
_cell.angle_beta   90.00
_cell.angle_gamma   90.00
#
_symmetry.space_group_name_H-M   'P 1'
#
loop_
_entity.id
_entity.type
_entity.pdbx_description
1 polymer ?
#
loop_
_entity_poly.entity_id
_entity_poly.type
_entity_poly.pdbx_seq_one_letter_code
_entity_poly.pdbx_strand_id
1 'polypeptide(L)'
;MLVIDTSFPSRDFNERNGEPVRQVILHYTAAPFASSLHTLTRNGVSAHYLLPDPDEPGYRTAGYDELRVFRLVDEDKRAWHAGVSQWG
;
A
#
# COMPACT_ATOMS: atom_id res chain seq x y z
N MET A 1 -11.10 16.42 3.36
CA MET A 1 -11.56 15.09 3.82
C MET A 1 -10.63 14.07 3.20
N LEU A 2 -10.16 13.07 3.94
CA LEU A 2 -9.26 12.05 3.39
C LEU A 2 -10.04 11.17 2.42
N VAL A 3 -9.55 11.01 1.19
CA VAL A 3 -10.14 10.11 0.19
C VAL A 3 -9.38 8.79 0.19
N ILE A 4 -10.09 7.68 0.41
CA ILE A 4 -9.54 6.34 0.28
C ILE A 4 -9.86 5.82 -1.12
N ASP A 5 -8.82 5.53 -1.90
CA ASP A 5 -8.93 4.97 -3.24
C ASP A 5 -8.69 3.46 -3.17
N THR A 6 -9.69 2.68 -3.60
CA THR A 6 -9.67 1.21 -3.62
C THR A 6 -9.62 0.66 -5.05
N SER A 7 -9.37 1.50 -6.06
CA SER A 7 -9.40 1.08 -7.47
C SER A 7 -8.19 0.25 -7.92
N PHE A 8 -7.17 0.13 -7.06
CA PHE A 8 -5.92 -0.59 -7.32
C PHE A 8 -5.67 -1.72 -6.32
N PRO A 9 -6.52 -2.76 -6.25
CA PRO A 9 -6.27 -3.88 -5.36
C PRO A 9 -5.01 -4.64 -5.77
N SER A 10 -4.22 -5.03 -4.78
CA SER A 10 -3.06 -5.90 -4.98
C SER A 10 -3.49 -7.33 -5.29
N ARG A 11 -2.66 -8.04 -6.05
CA ARG A 11 -2.82 -9.49 -6.29
C ARG A 11 -2.06 -10.34 -5.28
N ASP A 12 -1.14 -9.73 -4.54
CA ASP A 12 -0.11 -10.41 -3.76
C ASP A 12 -0.42 -10.31 -2.27
N PHE A 13 -1.39 -11.09 -1.81
CA PHE A 13 -1.76 -11.19 -0.40
C PHE A 13 -2.32 -12.58 -0.11
N ASN A 14 -2.53 -12.89 1.16
CA ASN A 14 -3.24 -14.12 1.55
C ASN A 14 -4.17 -13.88 2.75
N GLU A 15 -4.95 -14.89 3.10
CA GLU A 15 -5.84 -14.83 4.26
C GLU A 15 -5.07 -14.58 5.56
N ARG A 16 -5.65 -13.74 6.42
CA ARG A 16 -5.14 -13.51 7.78
C ARG A 16 -5.57 -14.61 8.75
N ASN A 17 -6.48 -15.49 8.34
CA ASN A 17 -6.99 -16.62 9.13
C ASN A 17 -7.52 -16.22 10.53
N GLY A 18 -8.11 -15.02 10.63
CA GLY A 18 -8.69 -14.52 11.88
C GLY A 18 -7.69 -13.95 12.90
N GLU A 19 -6.39 -13.89 12.58
CA GLU A 19 -5.38 -13.29 13.46
C GLU A 19 -5.63 -11.78 13.65
N PRO A 20 -5.67 -11.25 14.88
CA PRO A 20 -5.87 -9.81 15.10
C PRO A 20 -4.63 -8.99 14.71
N VAL A 21 -4.86 -7.78 14.17
CA VAL A 21 -3.80 -6.81 13.93
C VAL A 21 -3.33 -6.23 15.27
N ARG A 22 -2.02 -6.27 15.55
CA ARG A 22 -1.42 -5.75 16.79
C ARG A 22 -0.32 -4.72 16.56
N GLN A 23 0.10 -4.54 15.30
CA GLN A 23 1.29 -3.77 14.93
C GLN A 23 1.01 -3.01 13.63
N VAL A 24 1.61 -1.82 13.53
CA VAL A 24 1.67 -1.02 12.30
C VAL A 24 3.15 -0.88 11.93
N ILE A 25 3.49 -1.22 10.69
CA ILE A 25 4.86 -1.12 10.18
C ILE A 25 4.88 -0.06 9.07
N LEU A 26 5.79 0.90 9.18
CA LEU A 26 5.95 1.98 8.20
C LEU A 26 7.15 1.68 7.30
N HIS A 27 6.94 1.76 5.99
CA HIS A 27 7.97 1.62 4.97
C HIS A 27 7.95 2.84 4.04
N TYR A 28 9.10 3.24 3.51
CA TYR A 28 9.17 4.11 2.34
C TYR A 28 9.38 3.25 1.09
N THR A 29 8.88 3.69 -0.06
CA THR A 29 8.85 2.86 -1.29
C THR A 29 10.17 2.81 -2.05
N ALA A 30 11.05 3.79 -1.84
CA ALA A 30 12.28 3.99 -2.60
C ALA A 30 12.07 4.11 -4.13
N ALA A 31 10.84 4.43 -4.56
CA ALA A 31 10.46 4.55 -5.97
C ALA A 31 9.36 5.60 -6.16
N PRO A 32 9.25 6.22 -7.36
CA PRO A 32 8.15 7.13 -7.71
C PRO A 32 6.77 6.46 -7.60
N PHE A 33 5.72 7.27 -7.50
CA PHE A 33 4.34 6.82 -7.29
C PHE A 33 3.90 5.70 -8.24
N ALA A 34 4.05 5.90 -9.56
CA ALA A 34 3.59 4.94 -10.56
C ALA A 34 4.30 3.57 -10.44
N SER A 35 5.60 3.59 -10.18
CA SER A 35 6.39 2.37 -9.98
C SER A 35 6.04 1.66 -8.67
N SER A 36 5.83 2.45 -7.60
CA SER A 36 5.39 1.95 -6.29
C SER A 36 4.03 1.27 -6.39
N LEU A 37 3.05 1.94 -7.02
CA LEU A 37 1.70 1.41 -7.21
C LEU A 37 1.72 0.12 -8.05
N HIS A 38 2.49 0.11 -9.14
CA HIS A 38 2.65 -1.10 -9.95
C HIS A 38 3.27 -2.25 -9.15
N THR A 39 4.37 -1.99 -8.45
CA THR A 39 5.09 -3.01 -7.66
C THR A 39 4.22 -3.61 -6.57
N LEU A 40 3.57 -2.76 -5.76
CA LEU A 40 2.74 -3.17 -4.63
C LEU A 40 1.43 -3.84 -5.04
N THR A 41 1.06 -3.80 -6.33
CA THR A 41 -0.17 -4.42 -6.84
C THR A 41 0.05 -5.66 -7.71
N ARG A 42 1.26 -5.84 -8.26
CA ARG A 42 1.52 -6.86 -9.29
C ARG A 42 2.81 -7.66 -9.14
N ASN A 43 3.76 -7.27 -8.28
CA ASN A 43 5.14 -7.80 -8.32
C ASN A 43 5.56 -8.53 -7.04
N GLY A 44 4.68 -9.36 -6.46
CA GLY A 44 5.06 -10.32 -5.42
C GLY A 44 5.33 -9.72 -4.03
N VAL A 45 5.02 -8.44 -3.84
CA VAL A 45 5.02 -7.74 -2.56
C VAL A 45 3.79 -6.83 -2.51
N SER A 46 3.32 -6.51 -1.31
CA SER A 46 2.17 -5.63 -1.14
C SER A 46 2.19 -4.95 0.22
N ALA A 47 1.40 -3.89 0.35
CA ALA A 47 1.13 -3.20 1.61
C ALA A 47 -0.38 -2.98 1.75
N HIS A 48 -0.89 -2.80 2.97
CA HIS A 48 -2.30 -2.43 3.15
C HIS A 48 -2.60 -1.06 2.54
N TYR A 49 -1.70 -0.10 2.75
CA TYR A 49 -1.86 1.28 2.30
C TYR A 49 -0.59 1.81 1.60
N LEU A 50 -0.78 2.59 0.54
CA LEU A 50 0.24 3.42 -0.09
C LEU A 50 -0.18 4.88 0.04
N LEU A 51 0.71 5.69 0.62
CA LEU A 51 0.59 7.15 0.66
C LEU A 51 1.59 7.74 -0.35
N PRO A 52 1.12 8.46 -1.39
CA PRO A 52 1.99 9.19 -2.31
C PRO A 52 2.48 10.50 -1.68
N ASP A 53 3.57 11.03 -2.22
CA ASP A 53 3.92 12.44 -2.04
C ASP A 53 2.98 13.29 -2.92
N PRO A 54 2.13 14.17 -2.35
CA PRO A 54 1.19 14.98 -3.13
C PRO A 54 1.88 16.01 -4.03
N ASP A 55 3.16 16.30 -3.79
CA ASP A 55 3.95 17.23 -4.60
C ASP A 55 4.79 16.51 -5.67
N GLU A 56 4.75 15.17 -5.72
CA GLU A 56 5.43 14.41 -6.77
C GLU A 56 4.79 14.68 -8.15
N PRO A 57 5.58 15.11 -9.16
CA PRO A 57 5.06 15.35 -10.51
C PRO A 57 4.35 14.15 -11.13
N GLY A 58 4.84 12.94 -10.84
CA GLY A 58 4.24 11.67 -11.31
C GLY A 58 2.85 11.43 -10.75
N TYR A 59 2.61 11.78 -9.49
CA TYR A 59 1.30 11.67 -8.85
C TYR A 59 0.29 12.66 -9.44
N ARG A 60 0.70 13.92 -9.61
CA ARG A 60 -0.11 14.97 -10.25
C ARG A 60 -0.45 14.63 -11.69
N THR A 61 0.53 14.15 -12.46
CA THR A 61 0.33 13.75 -13.87
C THR A 61 -0.62 12.55 -14.00
N ALA A 62 -0.72 11.70 -12.96
CA ALA A 62 -1.70 10.62 -12.91
C ALA A 62 -3.15 11.11 -12.64
N GLY A 63 -3.37 12.41 -12.48
CA GLY A 63 -4.70 13.02 -12.37
C GLY A 63 -5.20 13.23 -10.95
N TYR A 64 -4.31 13.18 -9.95
CA TYR A 64 -4.66 13.40 -8.55
C TYR A 64 -4.28 14.81 -8.09
N ASP A 65 -5.28 15.64 -7.81
CA ASP A 65 -5.07 17.02 -7.33
C ASP A 65 -5.08 17.15 -5.80
N GLU A 66 -5.49 16.10 -5.10
CA GLU A 66 -5.58 16.02 -3.66
C GLU A 66 -4.86 14.77 -3.17
N LEU A 67 -4.40 14.78 -1.91
CA LEU A 67 -3.83 13.59 -1.29
C LEU A 67 -4.90 12.50 -1.16
N ARG A 68 -4.65 11.36 -1.82
CA ARG A 68 -5.41 10.11 -1.62
C ARG A 68 -4.58 9.07 -0.89
N VAL A 69 -5.26 8.26 -0.09
CA VAL A 69 -4.69 7.04 0.49
C VAL A 69 -5.15 5.87 -0.36
N PHE A 70 -4.21 5.12 -0.93
CA PHE A 70 -4.52 3.96 -1.75
C PHE A 70 -4.57 2.73 -0.84
N ARG A 71 -5.75 2.13 -0.66
CA ARG A 71 -5.88 0.85 0.04
C ARG A 71 -5.70 -0.27 -0.97
N LEU A 72 -4.57 -0.97 -0.89
CA LEU A 72 -4.22 -2.02 -1.85
C LEU A 72 -4.61 -3.41 -1.36
N VAL A 73 -4.68 -3.61 -0.04
CA VAL A 73 -5.09 -4.88 0.59
C VAL A 73 -5.98 -4.54 1.77
N ASP A 74 -7.15 -5.19 1.87
CA ASP A 74 -8.04 -5.02 3.02
C ASP A 74 -7.37 -5.51 4.31
N GLU A 75 -7.69 -4.87 5.45
CA GLU A 75 -7.02 -5.14 6.73
C GLU A 75 -7.29 -6.55 7.27
N ASP A 76 -8.41 -7.17 6.88
CA ASP A 76 -8.77 -8.55 7.17
C ASP A 76 -7.92 -9.57 6.38
N LYS A 77 -7.10 -9.10 5.44
CA LYS A 77 -6.10 -9.88 4.71
C LYS A 77 -4.69 -9.57 5.18
N ARG A 78 -3.76 -10.48 4.85
CA ARG A 78 -2.33 -10.35 5.14
C ARG A 78 -1.59 -9.90 3.88
N ALA A 79 -1.23 -8.62 3.82
CA ALA A 79 -0.30 -8.08 2.85
C ALA A 79 1.14 -8.60 3.09
N TRP A 80 1.98 -8.56 2.06
CA TRP A 80 3.34 -9.09 2.06
C TRP A 80 4.38 -7.95 2.09
N HIS A 81 4.52 -7.29 3.24
CA HIS A 81 5.43 -6.13 3.41
C HIS A 81 6.57 -6.36 4.41
N ALA A 82 6.34 -7.12 5.49
CA ALA A 82 7.27 -7.19 6.62
C ALA A 82 8.50 -8.07 6.36
N GLY A 83 8.39 -9.04 5.45
CA GLY A 83 9.43 -10.05 5.23
C GLY A 83 9.72 -10.88 6.49
N VAL A 84 10.95 -11.42 6.57
CA VAL A 84 11.45 -12.07 7.79
C VAL A 84 11.64 -10.98 8.86
N SER A 85 10.83 -11.03 9.90
CA SER A 85 10.76 -10.00 10.94
C SER A 85 10.38 -10.60 12.29
N GLN A 86 10.80 -9.94 13.37
CA GLN A 86 10.42 -10.26 14.75
C GLN A 86 10.29 -8.97 15.55
N TRP A 87 9.30 -8.91 16.44
CA TRP A 87 9.13 -7.82 17.40
C TRP A 87 8.57 -8.36 18.71
N GLY A 88 9.35 -8.26 19.78
CA GLY A 88 9.07 -8.89 21.09
C GLY A 88 9.35 -10.38 21.08
#